data_AF-A0A849Y4W0-F1
#
_entry.id   AF-A0A849Y4W0-F1
#
_cell.length_a   1.000
_cell.length_b   1.000
_cell.length_c   1.000
_cell.angle_alpha   90.00
_cell.angle_beta   90.00
_cell.angle_gamma   90.00
#
_symmetry.space_group_name_H-M   'P 1'
#
loop_
_entity.id
_entity.type
_entity.pdbx_description
1 polymer ?
#
loop_
_entity_poly.entity_id
_entity_poly.type
_entity_poly.pdbx_seq_one_letter_code
_entity_poly.pdbx_strand_id
1 'polypeptide(L)'
;ALGTPVVMTERMGAVFYPRRDGSGRVVPPGNPSALAGGIREALNDSGCARRAAAAAPLLHAELSPERVAAQWKQVFADAMRRVDALRRRTA
;
A
#
# COMPACT_ATOMS: atom_id res chain seq x y z
N ALA A 1 -3.52 7.82 -1.57
CA ALA A 1 -4.57 8.49 -2.37
C ALA A 1 -4.46 10.02 -2.36
N LEU A 2 -4.08 10.67 -1.25
CA LEU A 2 -4.12 12.14 -1.15
C LEU A 2 -2.88 12.89 -1.71
N GLY A 3 -1.90 12.18 -2.29
CA GLY A 3 -0.69 12.82 -2.82
C GLY A 3 0.25 13.41 -1.78
N THR A 4 0.06 13.09 -0.51
CA THR A 4 0.86 13.63 0.60
C THR A 4 2.07 12.73 0.89
N PRO A 5 3.28 13.30 1.04
CA PRO A 5 4.43 12.56 1.51
C PRO A 5 4.19 11.90 2.87
N VAL A 6 4.70 10.68 3.03
CA VAL A 6 4.60 9.94 4.29
C VAL A 6 6.00 9.71 4.88
N VAL A 7 6.13 9.87 6.19
CA VAL A 7 7.30 9.43 6.95
C VAL A 7 6.85 8.33 7.89
N MET A 8 7.43 7.13 7.76
CA MET A 8 6.99 5.96 8.53
C MET A 8 8.15 5.04 8.93
N THR A 9 7.91 4.11 9.85
CA THR A 9 8.92 3.16 10.32
C THR A 9 8.99 1.90 9.46
N GLU A 10 10.12 1.19 9.51
CA GLU A 10 10.40 -0.01 8.68
C GLU A 10 9.50 -1.23 8.93
N ARG A 11 8.83 -1.32 10.09
CA ARG A 11 8.08 -2.52 10.51
C ARG A 11 6.62 -2.55 10.04
N MET A 12 6.30 -1.87 8.95
CA MET A 12 4.92 -1.67 8.50
C MET A 12 4.72 -2.31 7.12
N GLY A 13 3.63 -3.06 6.91
CA GLY A 13 3.35 -3.74 5.63
C GLY A 13 3.27 -2.81 4.41
N ALA A 14 2.99 -1.52 4.63
CA ALA A 14 2.92 -0.50 3.58
C ALA A 14 4.30 0.09 3.19
N VAL A 15 5.40 -0.30 3.84
CA VAL A 15 6.76 0.24 3.57
C VAL A 15 7.22 0.03 2.13
N PHE A 16 6.71 -1.00 1.47
CA PHE A 16 7.04 -1.31 0.08
C PHE A 16 6.77 -0.12 -0.86
N TYR A 17 5.67 0.60 -0.67
CA TYR A 17 5.28 1.70 -1.57
C TYR A 17 6.25 2.87 -1.55
N PRO A 18 6.51 3.55 -0.42
CA PRO A 18 7.45 4.68 -0.39
C PRO A 18 8.88 4.28 -0.77
N ARG A 19 9.29 3.02 -0.58
CA ARG A 19 10.57 2.51 -1.09
C ARG A 19 10.58 2.35 -2.61
N ARG A 20 9.46 1.92 -3.21
CA ARG A 20 9.30 1.70 -4.66
C ARG A 20 9.24 3.01 -5.44
N ASP A 21 8.45 3.98 -4.97
CA ASP A 21 8.09 5.17 -5.76
C ASP A 21 8.66 6.48 -5.21
N GLY A 22 9.31 6.45 -4.05
CA GLY A 22 9.89 7.64 -3.41
C GLY A 22 8.83 8.65 -2.94
N SER A 23 7.58 8.21 -2.74
CA SER A 23 6.46 9.00 -2.19
C SER A 23 6.61 9.30 -0.69
N GLY A 24 7.70 8.87 -0.07
CA GLY A 24 7.91 9.07 1.35
C GLY A 24 9.30 8.63 1.82
N ARG A 25 9.48 8.67 3.14
CA ARG A 25 10.68 8.23 3.83
C ARG A 25 10.37 7.12 4.80
N VAL A 26 11.26 6.14 4.83
CA VAL A 26 11.21 5.04 5.79
C VAL A 26 12.39 5.20 6.74
N VAL A 27 12.11 5.20 8.04
CA VAL A 27 13.09 5.44 9.09
C VAL A 27 13.17 4.25 10.07
N PRO A 28 14.31 4.04 10.74
CA PRO A 28 14.41 3.01 11.78
C PRO A 28 13.42 3.27 12.93
N PRO A 29 12.81 2.22 13.51
CA PRO A 29 11.95 2.37 14.68
C PRO A 29 12.76 2.84 15.89
N GLY A 30 12.16 3.68 16.74
CA GLY A 30 12.79 4.16 17.96
C GLY A 30 13.96 5.13 17.73
N ASN A 31 14.07 5.74 16.54
CA ASN A 31 15.09 6.74 16.22
C ASN A 31 14.46 8.13 15.97
N PRO A 32 14.35 8.98 17.02
CA PRO A 32 13.76 10.31 16.90
C PRO A 32 14.52 11.22 15.94
N SER A 33 15.85 11.15 15.89
CA SER A 33 16.68 11.96 14.99
C SER A 33 16.41 11.63 13.53
N ALA A 34 16.26 10.35 13.20
CA ALA A 34 15.90 9.91 11.85
C ALA A 34 14.48 10.35 11.47
N LEU A 35 13.52 10.23 12.39
CA LEU A 35 12.15 10.71 12.17
C LEU A 35 12.12 12.22 11.91
N ALA A 36 12.81 13.01 12.73
CA ALA A 36 12.90 14.46 12.57
C ALA A 36 13.57 14.84 11.24
N GLY A 37 14.61 14.10 10.82
CA GLY A 37 15.24 14.25 9.50
C GLY A 37 14.26 13.99 8.37
N GLY A 38 13.54 12.86 8.41
CA GLY A 38 12.55 12.49 7.40
C GLY A 38 11.40 13.50 7.30
N ILE A 39 10.92 14.03 8.42
CA ILE A 39 9.89 15.09 8.44
C ILE A 39 10.44 16.38 7.81
N ARG A 40 11.66 16.79 8.17
CA ARG A 40 12.30 17.98 7.58
C ARG A 40 12.48 17.83 6.06
N GLU A 41 12.87 16.66 5.58
CA GLU A 41 12.94 16.40 4.14
C GLU A 41 11.55 16.46 3.49
N ALA A 42 10.53 15.84 4.08
CA ALA A 42 9.18 15.88 3.53
C ALA A 42 8.61 17.32 3.44
N LEU A 43 8.96 18.19 4.37
CA LEU A 43 8.52 19.59 4.39
C LEU A 43 9.31 20.50 3.44
N ASN A 44 10.60 20.22 3.21
CA ASN A 44 11.48 21.12 2.45
C ASN A 44 11.84 20.62 1.04
N ASP A 45 11.73 19.32 0.76
CA ASP A 45 11.96 18.76 -0.57
C ASP A 45 10.67 18.75 -1.41
N SER A 46 10.51 19.77 -2.26
CA SER A 46 9.42 19.82 -3.24
C SER A 46 9.38 18.60 -4.17
N GLY A 47 10.52 17.94 -4.40
CA GLY A 47 10.60 16.70 -5.16
C GLY A 47 9.88 15.53 -4.47
N CYS A 48 9.92 15.46 -3.14
CA CYS A 48 9.21 14.45 -2.37
C CYS A 48 7.69 14.61 -2.51
N ALA A 49 7.19 15.85 -2.37
CA ALA A 49 5.80 16.18 -2.62
C ALA A 49 5.34 15.83 -4.04
N ARG A 50 6.14 16.17 -5.06
CA ARG A 50 5.83 15.82 -6.47
C ARG A 50 5.75 14.30 -6.68
N ARG A 51 6.70 13.53 -6.13
CA ARG A 51 6.68 12.07 -6.22
C ARG A 51 5.46 11.47 -5.54
N ALA A 52 5.10 11.96 -4.34
CA ALA A 52 3.92 11.51 -3.63
C ALA A 52 2.62 11.80 -4.41
N ALA A 53 2.50 13.00 -5.00
CA ALA A 53 1.37 13.36 -5.86
C ALA A 53 1.28 12.47 -7.10
N ALA A 54 2.43 12.19 -7.75
CA ALA A 54 2.47 11.32 -8.93
C ALA A 54 2.15 9.84 -8.61
N ALA A 55 2.56 9.34 -7.45
CA ALA A 55 2.29 7.98 -7.02
C ALA A 55 0.83 7.75 -6.57
N ALA A 56 0.15 8.80 -6.11
CA ALA A 56 -1.21 8.71 -5.58
C ALA A 56 -2.25 8.05 -6.50
N PRO A 57 -2.39 8.41 -7.79
CA PRO A 57 -3.35 7.75 -8.68
C PRO A 57 -3.00 6.28 -8.92
N LEU A 58 -1.71 5.93 -8.98
CA LEU A 58 -1.26 4.55 -9.15
C LEU A 58 -1.62 3.71 -7.92
N LEU A 59 -1.32 4.21 -6.72
CA LEU A 59 -1.70 3.56 -5.46
C LEU A 59 -3.22 3.45 -5.31
N HIS A 60 -3.97 4.47 -5.75
CA HIS A 60 -5.43 4.40 -5.74
C HIS A 60 -5.95 3.30 -6.66
N ALA A 61 -5.45 3.19 -7.89
CA ALA A 61 -5.84 2.12 -8.81
C ALA A 61 -5.47 0.72 -8.30
N GLU A 62 -4.34 0.59 -7.61
CA GLU A 62 -3.86 -0.68 -7.05
C GLU A 62 -4.65 -1.10 -5.80
N LEU A 63 -5.00 -0.14 -4.94
CA LEU A 63 -5.55 -0.39 -3.59
C LEU A 63 -6.99 0.09 -3.42
N SER A 64 -7.71 0.35 -4.51
CA SER A 64 -9.09 0.81 -4.41
C SER A 64 -9.98 -0.27 -3.78
N PRO A 65 -11.01 0.11 -3.01
CA PRO A 65 -11.99 -0.84 -2.48
C PRO A 65 -12.61 -1.71 -3.56
N GLU A 66 -12.88 -1.15 -4.74
CA GLU A 66 -13.47 -1.85 -5.88
C GLU A 66 -12.52 -2.94 -6.40
N ARG A 67 -11.24 -2.62 -6.54
CA ARG A 67 -10.19 -3.56 -6.97
C ARG A 67 -10.05 -4.71 -5.97
N VAL A 68 -9.96 -4.38 -4.68
CA VAL A 68 -9.82 -5.37 -3.61
C VAL A 68 -11.08 -6.25 -3.50
N ALA A 69 -12.28 -5.65 -3.58
CA ALA A 69 -13.53 -6.40 -3.57
C ALA A 69 -13.64 -7.34 -4.78
N ALA A 70 -13.20 -6.92 -5.97
CA ALA A 70 -13.18 -7.76 -7.15
C ALA A 70 -12.26 -8.99 -6.97
N GLN A 71 -11.08 -8.81 -6.37
CA GLN A 71 -10.17 -9.91 -6.04
C GLN A 71 -10.81 -10.90 -5.06
N TRP A 72 -11.41 -10.40 -3.97
CA TRP A 72 -12.09 -11.26 -2.99
C TRP A 72 -13.28 -12.01 -3.59
N LYS A 73 -14.07 -11.37 -4.45
CA LYS A 73 -15.17 -12.03 -5.18
C LYS A 73 -14.67 -13.23 -5.98
N GLN A 74 -13.52 -13.10 -6.65
CA GLN A 74 -12.91 -14.22 -7.39
C GLN A 74 -12.52 -15.36 -6.45
N VAL A 75 -11.84 -15.06 -5.34
CA VAL A 75 -11.45 -16.06 -4.34
C VAL A 75 -12.66 -16.83 -3.81
N PHE A 76 -13.75 -16.14 -3.46
CA PHE A 76 -14.96 -16.79 -2.98
C PHE A 76 -15.67 -17.60 -4.06
N ALA A 77 -15.75 -17.09 -5.29
CA ALA A 77 -16.33 -17.84 -6.40
C ALA A 77 -15.56 -19.13 -6.67
N ASP A 78 -14.23 -19.10 -6.62
CA ASP A 78 -13.36 -20.26 -6.78
C ASP A 78 -13.58 -21.29 -5.66
N ALA A 79 -13.66 -20.82 -4.41
CA ALA A 79 -13.91 -21.68 -3.26
C ALA A 79 -15.29 -22.37 -3.36
N MET A 80 -16.34 -21.63 -3.72
CA MET A 80 -17.68 -22.19 -3.91
C MET A 80 -17.71 -23.26 -5.00
N ARG A 81 -17.07 -23.00 -6.17
CA ARG A 81 -16.99 -24.01 -7.25
C ARG A 81 -16.30 -25.30 -6.80
N ARG A 82 -15.26 -25.21 -5.97
CA ARG A 82 -14.56 -26.38 -5.43
C ARG A 82 -15.45 -27.18 -4.47
N VAL A 83 -16.19 -26.49 -3.59
CA VAL A 83 -17.14 -27.12 -2.66
C VAL A 83 -18.25 -27.84 -3.42
N ASP A 84 -18.82 -27.21 -4.44
CA ASP A 84 -19.88 -27.82 -5.24
C ASP A 84 -19.39 -29.05 -6.01
N ALA A 85 -18.16 -29.00 -6.55
CA ALA A 85 -17.57 -30.14 -7.23
C ALA A 85 -17.33 -31.32 -6.28
N LEU A 86 -16.92 -31.07 -5.04
CA LEU A 86 -16.76 -32.11 -4.01
C LEU A 86 -18.10 -32.75 -3.65
N ARG A 87 -19.14 -31.92 -3.41
CA ARG A 87 -20.49 -32.39 -3.08
C ARG A 87 -21.08 -33.31 -4.15
N ARG A 88 -20.88 -32.98 -5.43
CA ARG A 88 -21.35 -33.80 -6.56
C ARG A 88 -20.62 -35.14 -6.72
N ARG A 89 -19.41 -35.28 -6.17
CA ARG A 89 -18.63 -36.53 -6.23
C ARG A 89 -18.98 -37.52 -5.12
N THR A 90 -19.54 -37.02 -4.02
CA THR A 90 -19.93 -37.81 -2.84
C THR A 90 -21.43 -38.15 -2.81
N ALA A 91 -22.21 -37.60 -3.73
CA ALA A 91 -23.61 -37.91 -3.96
C ALA A 91 -23.74 -38.94 -5.08
#